data_AF-A0A1W1DTV1-F1
#
_entry.id   AF-A0A1W1DTV1-F1
#
_cell.length_a   1.000
_cell.length_b   1.000
_cell.length_c   1.000
_cell.angle_alpha   90.00
_cell.angle_beta   90.00
_cell.angle_gamma   90.00
#
_symmetry.space_group_name_H-M   'P 1'
#
loop_
_entity.id
_entity.type
_entity.pdbx_description
1 polymer ?
#
loop_
_entity_poly.entity_id
_entity_poly.type
_entity_poly.pdbx_seq_one_letter_code
_entity_poly.pdbx_strand_id
1 'polypeptide(L)'
;MRLVNEGKIPLRPGVERLFHEARDAGLRMAIATTTTPANVDALIANTLGREALDWFEVIGAGNIVPNLKPAGDIYHWVLEQMNLEPEDCIAFEDSRNGIVSATDANLKTLITTNEYTESHQFDEAIVILNNLGEPNKPFTLIEGDATDATYVTVDYLKELHAKHC
;
A
#
# COMPACT_ATOMS: atom_id res chain seq x y z
N MET A 1 -1.63 -17.63 11.23
CA MET A 1 -3.09 -17.40 11.26
C MET A 1 -3.72 -17.37 12.67
N ARG A 2 -2.97 -17.28 13.78
CA ARG A 2 -3.56 -17.18 15.14
C ARG A 2 -3.61 -15.75 15.71
N LEU A 3 -2.73 -14.86 15.24
CA LEU A 3 -2.59 -13.48 15.75
C LEU A 3 -3.64 -12.49 15.20
N VAL A 4 -4.14 -12.71 13.98
CA VAL A 4 -5.16 -11.84 13.35
C VAL A 4 -6.50 -11.93 14.10
N ASN A 5 -6.87 -13.12 14.59
CA ASN A 5 -8.15 -13.34 15.28
C ASN A 5 -8.19 -12.79 16.72
N GLU A 6 -7.07 -12.34 17.28
CA GLU A 6 -7.02 -11.77 18.63
C GLU A 6 -7.04 -10.23 18.64
N GLY A 7 -7.10 -9.57 17.47
CA GLY A 7 -7.08 -8.10 17.38
C GLY A 7 -5.78 -7.45 17.88
N LYS A 8 -4.67 -8.21 17.89
CA LYS A 8 -3.39 -7.78 18.48
C LYS A 8 -2.32 -7.38 17.47
N ILE A 9 -2.65 -7.31 16.18
CA ILE A 9 -1.70 -6.83 15.18
C ILE A 9 -2.00 -5.36 14.94
N PRO A 10 -1.21 -4.43 15.54
CA PRO A 10 -1.40 -3.01 15.28
C PRO A 10 -1.08 -2.71 13.81
N LEU A 11 -1.71 -1.67 13.28
CA LEU A 11 -1.31 -1.11 12.00
C LEU A 11 0.12 -0.58 12.08
N ARG A 12 0.81 -0.60 10.93
CA ARG A 12 2.15 -0.03 10.83
C ARG A 12 2.06 1.49 11.04
N PRO A 13 3.11 2.12 11.60
CA PRO A 13 3.14 3.57 11.79
C PRO A 13 2.80 4.32 10.51
N GLY A 14 1.88 5.29 10.60
CA GLY A 14 1.42 6.14 9.51
C GLY A 14 0.24 5.62 8.70
N VAL A 15 -0.11 4.33 8.80
CA VAL A 15 -1.15 3.74 7.93
C VAL A 15 -2.54 4.31 8.21
N GLU A 16 -2.99 4.28 9.46
CA GLU A 16 -4.33 4.78 9.83
C GLU A 16 -4.47 6.28 9.54
N ARG A 17 -3.50 7.08 9.97
CA ARG A 17 -3.44 8.51 9.69
C ARG A 17 -3.53 8.79 8.19
N LEU A 18 -2.72 8.10 7.38
CA LEU A 18 -2.69 8.33 5.94
C LEU A 18 -4.01 7.94 5.26
N PHE A 19 -4.69 6.89 5.72
CA PHE A 19 -6.04 6.58 5.23
C PHE A 19 -7.04 7.70 5.53
N HIS A 20 -7.00 8.29 6.73
CA HIS A 20 -7.83 9.45 7.04
C HIS A 20 -7.51 10.65 6.16
N GLU A 21 -6.23 11.00 6.01
CA GLU A 21 -5.80 12.10 5.14
C GLU A 21 -6.22 11.88 3.68
N ALA A 22 -6.07 10.66 3.16
CA ALA A 22 -6.46 10.31 1.80
C ALA A 22 -7.98 10.49 1.59
N ARG A 23 -8.79 10.08 2.56
CA ARG A 23 -10.25 10.25 2.51
C ARG A 23 -10.66 11.72 2.58
N ASP A 24 -10.06 12.48 3.48
CA ASP A 24 -10.33 13.92 3.63
C ASP A 24 -9.94 14.69 2.35
N ALA A 25 -8.92 14.21 1.64
CA ALA A 25 -8.50 14.73 0.34
C ALA A 25 -9.33 14.21 -0.85
N GLY A 26 -10.29 13.30 -0.63
CA GLY A 26 -11.13 12.72 -1.68
C GLY A 26 -10.40 11.74 -2.61
N LEU A 27 -9.28 11.15 -2.16
CA LEU A 27 -8.57 10.12 -2.93
C LEU A 27 -9.33 8.81 -2.93
N ARG A 28 -9.34 8.14 -4.08
CA ARG A 28 -9.90 6.79 -4.25
C ARG A 28 -8.88 5.77 -3.77
N MET A 29 -9.32 4.74 -3.06
CA MET A 29 -8.44 3.74 -2.47
C MET A 29 -8.89 2.34 -2.84
N ALA A 30 -7.93 1.43 -2.98
CA ALA A 30 -8.17 0.02 -3.19
C ALA A 30 -7.13 -0.84 -2.47
N ILE A 31 -7.46 -2.12 -2.31
CA ILE A 31 -6.55 -3.14 -1.78
C ILE A 31 -6.29 -4.15 -2.89
N ALA A 32 -5.01 -4.43 -3.16
CA ALA A 32 -4.57 -5.50 -4.06
C ALA A 32 -3.67 -6.47 -3.29
N THR A 33 -4.15 -7.68 -2.99
CA THR A 33 -3.44 -8.61 -2.10
C THR A 33 -3.59 -10.08 -2.51
N THR A 34 -2.60 -10.90 -2.12
CA THR A 34 -2.64 -12.37 -2.29
C THR A 34 -3.34 -13.08 -1.13
N THR A 35 -3.64 -12.38 -0.02
CA THR A 35 -4.36 -12.97 1.11
C THR A 35 -5.83 -13.20 0.77
N THR A 36 -6.54 -14.00 1.56
CA THR A 36 -7.96 -14.28 1.34
C THR A 36 -8.85 -13.07 1.70
N PRO A 37 -10.03 -12.92 1.07
CA PRO A 37 -11.00 -11.89 1.45
C PRO A 37 -11.32 -11.89 2.96
N ALA A 38 -11.50 -13.08 3.55
CA ALA A 38 -11.75 -13.22 4.98
C ALA A 38 -10.63 -12.66 5.87
N ASN A 39 -9.37 -12.73 5.43
CA ASN A 39 -8.25 -12.14 6.17
C ASN A 39 -8.23 -10.62 6.04
N VAL A 40 -8.63 -10.06 4.88
CA VAL A 40 -8.77 -8.62 4.69
C VAL A 40 -9.87 -8.08 5.60
N ASP A 41 -11.06 -8.70 5.56
CA ASP A 41 -12.19 -8.32 6.40
C ASP A 41 -11.83 -8.35 7.89
N ALA A 42 -11.19 -9.43 8.33
CA ALA A 42 -10.77 -9.58 9.72
C ALA A 42 -9.70 -8.54 10.11
N LEU A 43 -8.72 -8.26 9.25
CA LEU A 43 -7.69 -7.28 9.54
C LEU A 43 -8.29 -5.87 9.69
N ILE A 44 -9.10 -5.43 8.71
CA ILE A 44 -9.70 -4.09 8.71
C ILE A 44 -10.66 -3.95 9.89
N ALA A 45 -11.59 -4.90 10.07
CA ALA A 45 -12.59 -4.81 11.14
C ALA A 45 -11.96 -4.78 12.55
N ASN A 46 -10.83 -5.47 12.76
CA ASN A 46 -10.15 -5.49 14.06
C ASN A 46 -9.16 -4.34 14.28
N THR A 47 -8.87 -3.52 13.26
CA THR A 47 -7.89 -2.42 13.36
C THR A 47 -8.52 -1.05 13.17
N LEU A 48 -9.29 -0.87 12.09
CA LEU A 48 -9.89 0.41 11.67
C LEU A 48 -11.40 0.47 11.94
N GLY A 49 -12.02 -0.64 12.35
CA GLY A 49 -13.48 -0.78 12.42
C GLY A 49 -14.06 -1.39 11.14
N ARG A 50 -15.28 -1.93 11.24
CA ARG A 50 -15.93 -2.64 10.12
C ARG A 50 -16.31 -1.68 9.00
N GLU A 51 -16.70 -0.46 9.36
CA GLU A 51 -17.02 0.64 8.47
C GLU A 51 -15.83 1.09 7.61
N ALA A 52 -14.60 0.73 7.99
CA ALA A 52 -13.42 1.04 7.20
C ALA A 52 -13.30 0.18 5.93
N LEU A 53 -14.07 -0.90 5.81
CA LEU A 53 -14.17 -1.64 4.55
C LEU A 53 -14.73 -0.74 3.43
N ASP A 54 -15.66 0.16 3.76
CA ASP A 54 -16.27 1.09 2.81
C ASP A 54 -15.33 2.24 2.40
N TRP A 55 -14.12 2.32 2.98
CA TRP A 55 -13.10 3.28 2.55
C TRP A 55 -12.43 2.86 1.25
N PHE A 56 -12.48 1.57 0.93
CA PHE A 56 -11.87 1.00 -0.26
C PHE A 56 -12.95 0.76 -1.31
N GLU A 57 -12.80 1.42 -2.45
CA GLU A 57 -13.73 1.25 -3.57
C GLU A 57 -13.66 -0.18 -4.14
N VAL A 58 -12.44 -0.75 -4.17
CA VAL A 58 -12.17 -2.09 -4.66
C VAL A 58 -11.27 -2.84 -3.70
N ILE A 59 -11.62 -4.08 -3.39
CA ILE A 59 -10.79 -5.02 -2.63
C ILE A 59 -10.52 -6.25 -3.52
N GLY A 60 -9.37 -6.24 -4.19
CA GLY A 60 -8.82 -7.39 -4.90
C GLY A 60 -8.07 -8.30 -3.93
N ALA A 61 -8.63 -9.49 -3.65
CA ALA A 61 -8.05 -10.45 -2.73
C ALA A 61 -8.22 -11.90 -3.19
N GLY A 62 -7.31 -12.76 -2.76
CA GLY A 62 -7.38 -14.21 -2.94
C GLY A 62 -7.26 -14.63 -4.39
N ASN A 63 -8.15 -15.52 -4.81
CA ASN A 63 -8.16 -16.15 -6.13
C ASN A 63 -9.11 -15.46 -7.12
N ILE A 64 -9.38 -14.16 -6.94
CA ILE A 64 -10.16 -13.38 -7.91
C ILE A 64 -9.44 -13.24 -9.25
N VAL A 65 -8.11 -13.45 -9.23
CA VAL A 65 -7.24 -13.51 -10.40
C VAL A 65 -6.56 -14.88 -10.51
N PRO A 66 -6.21 -15.32 -11.73
CA PRO A 66 -5.63 -16.65 -11.94
C PRO A 66 -4.20 -16.77 -11.42
N ASN A 67 -3.39 -15.71 -11.51
CA ASN A 67 -2.00 -15.72 -11.02
C ASN A 67 -1.83 -14.73 -9.87
N LEU A 68 -1.23 -15.20 -8.77
CA LEU A 68 -0.88 -14.36 -7.63
C LEU A 68 0.45 -13.63 -7.86
N LYS A 69 0.72 -12.60 -7.05
CA LYS A 69 2.02 -11.89 -7.02
C LYS A 69 3.18 -12.92 -6.98
N PRO A 70 4.18 -12.82 -7.86
CA PRO A 70 4.63 -11.62 -8.56
C PRO A 70 3.91 -11.27 -9.88
N ALA A 71 2.93 -12.05 -10.35
CA ALA A 71 2.16 -11.65 -11.53
C ALA A 71 1.36 -10.36 -11.26
N GLY A 72 1.22 -9.48 -12.26
CA GLY A 72 0.50 -8.20 -12.12
C GLY A 72 -1.03 -8.33 -12.14
N ASP A 73 -1.57 -9.54 -12.34
CA ASP A 73 -3.00 -9.78 -12.55
C ASP A 73 -3.89 -9.04 -11.53
N ILE A 74 -3.51 -9.05 -10.25
CA ILE A 74 -4.31 -8.40 -9.19
C ILE A 74 -4.36 -6.88 -9.33
N TYR A 75 -3.26 -6.25 -9.74
CA TYR A 75 -3.23 -4.80 -9.96
C TYR A 75 -3.96 -4.42 -11.24
N HIS A 76 -3.77 -5.18 -12.33
CA HIS A 76 -4.55 -5.00 -13.57
C HIS A 76 -6.06 -5.09 -13.29
N TRP A 77 -6.48 -6.11 -12.53
CA TRP A 77 -7.87 -6.28 -12.16
C TRP A 77 -8.40 -5.11 -11.33
N VAL A 78 -7.65 -4.65 -10.31
CA VAL A 78 -8.05 -3.50 -9.49
C VAL A 78 -8.18 -2.22 -10.32
N LEU A 79 -7.21 -1.93 -11.19
CA LEU A 79 -7.25 -0.77 -12.09
C LEU A 79 -8.46 -0.81 -13.02
N GLU A 80 -8.76 -1.98 -13.60
CA GLU A 80 -9.94 -2.18 -14.44
C GLU A 80 -11.24 -1.92 -13.66
N GLN A 81 -11.38 -2.46 -12.43
CA GLN A 81 -12.57 -2.24 -11.61
C GLN A 81 -12.75 -0.77 -11.22
N MET A 82 -11.64 -0.05 -10.97
CA MET A 82 -11.67 1.36 -10.66
C MET A 82 -11.78 2.25 -11.90
N ASN A 83 -11.63 1.70 -13.12
CA ASN A 83 -11.53 2.48 -14.34
C ASN A 83 -10.49 3.62 -14.18
N LEU A 84 -9.28 3.26 -13.75
CA LEU A 84 -8.13 4.15 -13.58
C LEU A 84 -6.96 3.66 -14.42
N GLU A 85 -6.18 4.61 -14.94
CA GLU A 85 -4.89 4.31 -15.55
C GLU A 85 -3.81 4.20 -14.47
N PRO A 86 -2.76 3.39 -14.67
CA PRO A 86 -1.69 3.24 -13.68
C PRO A 86 -0.94 4.55 -13.40
N GLU A 87 -0.88 5.47 -14.38
CA GLU A 87 -0.27 6.79 -14.21
C GLU A 87 -1.04 7.72 -13.25
N ASP A 88 -2.32 7.44 -12.98
CA ASP A 88 -3.11 8.18 -11.98
C ASP A 88 -2.93 7.64 -10.55
N CYS A 89 -2.11 6.59 -10.37
CA CYS A 89 -2.07 5.80 -9.15
C CYS A 89 -0.65 5.67 -8.57
N ILE A 90 -0.58 5.43 -7.26
CA ILE A 90 0.63 4.97 -6.55
C ILE A 90 0.29 3.69 -5.79
N ALA A 91 1.10 2.64 -5.97
CA ALA A 91 1.02 1.42 -5.18
C ALA A 91 1.87 1.51 -3.90
N PHE A 92 1.43 0.84 -2.85
CA PHE A 92 2.16 0.68 -1.60
C PHE A 92 2.51 -0.78 -1.39
N GLU A 93 3.79 -1.09 -1.21
CA GLU A 93 4.27 -2.46 -1.08
C GLU A 93 5.34 -2.63 0.00
N ASP A 94 5.57 -3.87 0.39
CA ASP A 94 6.61 -4.23 1.36
C ASP A 94 7.48 -5.42 0.94
N SER A 95 7.21 -6.04 -0.22
CA SER A 95 7.89 -7.27 -0.66
C SER A 95 8.34 -7.21 -2.12
N ARG A 96 9.34 -8.04 -2.49
CA ARG A 96 9.81 -8.15 -3.88
C ARG A 96 8.68 -8.58 -4.82
N ASN A 97 7.90 -9.58 -4.42
CA ASN A 97 6.77 -10.05 -5.22
C ASN A 97 5.72 -8.95 -5.41
N GLY A 98 5.55 -8.13 -4.38
CA GLY A 98 4.73 -6.92 -4.40
C GLY A 98 5.10 -5.96 -5.51
N ILE A 99 6.34 -5.45 -5.46
CA ILE A 99 6.80 -4.47 -6.44
C ILE A 99 6.85 -5.05 -7.86
N VAL A 100 7.26 -6.31 -8.04
CA VAL A 100 7.26 -6.93 -9.38
C VAL A 100 5.85 -6.97 -9.97
N SER A 101 4.85 -7.29 -9.14
CA SER A 101 3.44 -7.29 -9.54
C SER A 101 2.93 -5.88 -9.88
N ALA A 102 3.29 -4.87 -9.08
CA ALA A 102 2.92 -3.48 -9.34
C ALA A 102 3.58 -2.94 -10.62
N THR A 103 4.87 -3.22 -10.82
CA THR A 103 5.62 -2.85 -12.02
C THR A 103 5.06 -3.50 -13.28
N ASP A 104 4.62 -4.76 -13.22
CA ASP A 104 3.94 -5.45 -14.34
C ASP A 104 2.63 -4.75 -14.75
N ALA A 105 1.97 -4.09 -13.80
CA ALA A 105 0.82 -3.21 -14.04
C ALA A 105 1.18 -1.74 -14.32
N ASN A 106 2.47 -1.44 -14.56
CA ASN A 106 3.03 -0.10 -14.78
C ASN A 106 2.82 0.89 -13.62
N LEU A 107 2.53 0.40 -12.41
CA LEU A 107 2.33 1.25 -11.23
C LEU A 107 3.66 1.70 -10.63
N LYS A 108 3.75 2.99 -10.32
CA LYS A 108 4.81 3.51 -9.44
C LYS A 108 4.57 3.08 -8.00
N THR A 109 5.63 2.66 -7.33
CA THR A 109 5.51 1.96 -6.04
C THR A 109 6.33 2.63 -4.96
N LEU A 110 5.68 3.00 -3.86
CA LEU A 110 6.30 3.35 -2.59
C LEU A 110 6.50 2.08 -1.77
N ILE A 111 7.73 1.87 -1.27
CA ILE A 111 8.06 0.69 -0.46
C ILE A 111 8.19 1.05 1.01
N THR A 112 7.65 0.18 1.86
CA THR A 112 7.95 0.17 3.30
C THR A 112 8.53 -1.17 3.74
N THR A 113 9.81 -1.22 4.11
CA THR A 113 10.48 -2.47 4.50
C THR A 113 10.04 -2.98 5.87
N ASN A 114 10.18 -4.27 6.11
CA ASN A 114 9.96 -4.89 7.42
C ASN A 114 11.07 -5.92 7.72
N GLU A 115 11.08 -6.50 8.92
CA GLU A 115 12.11 -7.46 9.36
C GLU A 115 12.31 -8.67 8.42
N TYR A 116 11.31 -9.01 7.60
CA TYR A 116 11.38 -10.11 6.62
C TYR A 116 11.81 -9.66 5.22
N THR A 117 11.77 -8.36 4.93
CA THR A 117 11.95 -7.83 3.56
C THR A 117 13.06 -6.78 3.44
N GLU A 118 13.77 -6.48 4.53
CA GLU A 118 14.95 -5.60 4.54
C GLU A 118 16.05 -6.02 3.54
N SER A 119 16.20 -7.32 3.27
CA SER A 119 17.19 -7.85 2.33
C SER A 119 16.68 -7.98 0.89
N HIS A 120 15.42 -7.64 0.62
CA HIS A 120 14.88 -7.68 -0.72
C HIS A 120 15.42 -6.53 -1.57
N GLN A 121 15.51 -6.78 -2.88
CA GLN A 121 15.78 -5.73 -3.87
C GLN A 121 14.46 -5.12 -4.33
N PHE A 122 14.38 -3.80 -4.37
CA PHE A 122 13.18 -3.08 -4.76
C PHE A 122 13.45 -2.19 -5.97
N ASP A 123 14.05 -2.78 -7.01
CA ASP A 123 14.26 -2.10 -8.29
C ASP A 123 12.94 -1.49 -8.77
N GLU A 124 12.99 -0.28 -9.35
CA GLU A 124 11.84 0.53 -9.80
C GLU A 124 11.00 1.20 -8.69
N ALA A 125 11.35 1.03 -7.41
CA ALA A 125 10.69 1.78 -6.33
C ALA A 125 10.97 3.29 -6.49
N ILE A 126 9.94 4.11 -6.33
CA ILE A 126 10.13 5.58 -6.36
C ILE A 126 10.73 6.09 -5.05
N VAL A 127 10.43 5.39 -3.95
CA VAL A 127 11.01 5.64 -2.63
C VAL A 127 10.90 4.38 -1.76
N ILE A 128 11.92 4.15 -0.94
CA ILE A 128 11.99 3.06 0.03
C ILE A 128 12.14 3.66 1.43
N LEU A 129 11.19 3.34 2.30
CA LEU A 129 11.11 3.82 3.68
C LEU A 129 11.08 2.63 4.65
N ASN A 130 11.41 2.83 5.92
CA ASN A 130 11.22 1.78 6.94
C ASN A 130 9.76 1.69 7.46
N ASN A 131 8.99 2.77 7.35
CA ASN A 131 7.56 2.86 7.67
C ASN A 131 6.98 4.16 7.05
N LEU A 132 5.66 4.41 7.20
CA LEU A 132 5.03 5.61 6.66
C LEU A 132 5.13 6.84 7.59
N GLY A 133 5.65 6.67 8.80
CA GLY A 133 5.91 7.73 9.76
C GLY A 133 4.67 8.32 10.43
N GLU A 134 4.90 8.94 11.58
CA GLU A 134 3.97 9.77 12.34
C GLU A 134 4.68 11.05 12.79
N PRO A 135 3.95 12.12 13.18
CA PRO A 135 4.56 13.36 13.68
C PRO A 135 5.55 13.15 14.85
N ASN A 136 5.34 12.13 15.66
CA ASN A 136 6.20 11.77 16.80
C ASN A 136 7.07 10.52 16.54
N LYS A 137 6.97 9.90 15.36
CA LYS A 137 7.71 8.70 14.99
C LYS A 137 8.04 8.78 13.49
N PRO A 138 9.10 9.52 13.12
CA PRO A 138 9.39 9.77 11.71
C PRO A 138 9.82 8.48 10.99
N PHE A 139 9.65 8.47 9.67
CA PHE A 139 10.26 7.44 8.83
C PHE A 139 11.78 7.67 8.73
N THR A 140 12.48 6.64 8.29
CA THR A 140 13.84 6.72 7.77
C THR A 140 13.80 6.46 6.28
N LEU A 141 14.33 7.39 5.49
CA LEU A 141 14.56 7.21 4.06
C LEU A 141 15.70 6.21 3.86
N ILE A 142 15.39 5.09 3.21
CA ILE A 142 16.37 4.04 2.87
C ILE A 142 16.94 4.32 1.49
N GLU A 143 16.07 4.60 0.52
CA GLU A 143 16.42 4.93 -0.87
C GLU A 143 15.37 5.86 -1.48
N GLY A 144 15.78 6.74 -2.38
CA GLY A 144 14.92 7.71 -3.05
C GLY A 144 15.51 9.12 -3.01
N ASP A 145 14.74 10.09 -3.49
CA ASP A 145 15.15 11.49 -3.45
C ASP A 145 15.15 12.07 -2.04
N ALA A 146 16.07 13.01 -1.80
CA ALA A 146 16.11 13.74 -0.55
C ALA A 146 14.81 14.54 -0.34
N THR A 147 14.27 14.49 0.88
CA THR A 147 13.05 15.18 1.29
C THR A 147 13.19 15.70 2.72
N ASP A 148 12.52 16.82 3.01
CA ASP A 148 12.35 17.34 4.38
C ASP A 148 11.14 16.71 5.08
N ALA A 149 10.34 15.90 4.37
CA ALA A 149 9.24 15.16 4.95
C ALA A 149 9.76 14.16 6.00
N THR A 150 9.07 14.09 7.14
CA THR A 150 9.41 13.17 8.22
C THR A 150 8.40 12.02 8.36
N TYR A 151 7.25 12.15 7.70
CA TYR A 151 6.22 11.13 7.57
C TYR A 151 5.50 11.32 6.24
N VAL A 152 4.89 10.27 5.71
CA VAL A 152 4.18 10.27 4.44
C VAL A 152 2.83 10.95 4.62
N THR A 153 2.65 12.09 3.98
CA THR A 153 1.37 12.83 3.89
C THR A 153 0.79 12.71 2.48
N VAL A 154 -0.49 13.07 2.33
CA VAL A 154 -1.07 13.21 0.97
C VAL A 154 -0.29 14.20 0.10
N ASP A 155 0.23 15.29 0.68
CA ASP A 155 1.02 16.26 -0.09
C ASP A 155 2.35 15.67 -0.55
N TYR A 156 3.03 14.90 0.30
CA TYR A 156 4.24 14.18 -0.10
C TYR A 156 3.95 13.13 -1.19
N LEU A 157 2.80 12.43 -1.12
CA LEU A 157 2.38 11.52 -2.19
C LEU A 157 2.13 12.25 -3.51
N LYS A 158 1.54 13.45 -3.49
CA LYS A 158 1.35 14.28 -4.69
C LYS A 158 2.68 14.75 -5.28
N GLU A 159 3.65 15.08 -4.43
CA GLU A 159 5.02 15.43 -4.88
C GLU A 159 5.70 14.24 -5.57
N LEU A 160 5.61 13.05 -4.97
CA LEU A 160 6.12 11.81 -5.58
C LEU A 160 5.39 11.51 -6.90
N HIS A 161 4.06 11.61 -6.92
CA HIS A 161 3.25 11.39 -8.11
C HIS A 161 3.68 12.32 -9.25
N ALA A 162 3.69 13.64 -9.02
CA ALA A 162 4.04 14.64 -10.02
C ALA A 162 5.46 14.50 -10.59
N LYS A 163 6.35 13.80 -9.88
CA LYS A 163 7.73 13.56 -10.30
C LYS A 163 7.91 12.26 -11.08
N HIS A 164 7.14 11.23 -10.74
CA HIS A 164 7.40 9.86 -11.20
C HIS A 164 6.30 9.28 -12.10
N CYS A 165 5.09 9.84 -12.06
CA CYS A 165 3.96 9.47 -12.91
C CYS A 165 3.75 10.54 -13.98
#